data_AF-S4Y208-F1
#
_entry.id   AF-S4Y208-F1
#
_cell.length_a   1.000
_cell.length_b   1.000
_cell.length_c   1.000
_cell.angle_alpha   90.00
_cell.angle_beta   90.00
_cell.angle_gamma   90.00
#
_symmetry.space_group_name_H-M   'P 1'
#
loop_
_entity.id
_entity.type
_entity.pdbx_description
1 polymer ?
#
loop_
_entity_poly.entity_id
_entity_poly.type
_entity_poly.pdbx_seq_one_letter_code
_entity_poly.pdbx_strand_id
1 'polypeptide(L)'
;MIMAVSGAGQAWADDASPPAPPPMQEQPPPAPQAPPPPGFYGGYAAPAAGPKVLPWREGEPVPPGYHPETRVRKGLVISGAIVFGTVYLFTAIGGGDAVYRGSSGYAALFVPCVGPFLTLATTQQDDLETMGLVLDGLVQITGAALLLPGLLVPKTVLVRDDVSKPIVLPAPMAFGPSSAGLGLVGRF
;
A
#
# COMPACT_ATOMS: atom_id res chain seq x y z
N MET A 1 66.26 25.01 58.09
CA MET A 1 64.96 25.05 57.39
C MET A 1 65.24 25.79 56.09
N ILE A 2 65.31 25.22 54.89
CA ILE A 2 64.59 24.11 54.23
C ILE A 2 65.57 23.44 53.24
N MET A 3 65.43 22.13 53.03
CA MET A 3 66.24 21.23 52.18
C MET A 3 66.16 21.55 50.67
N ALA A 4 67.22 21.23 49.89
CA ALA A 4 67.27 20.06 48.99
C ALA A 4 68.17 20.25 47.72
N VAL A 5 69.09 19.28 47.53
CA VAL A 5 69.49 18.58 46.28
C VAL A 5 69.98 19.45 45.08
N SER A 6 71.26 19.41 44.68
CA SER A 6 72.06 18.32 44.03
C SER A 6 71.83 18.16 42.52
N GLY A 7 72.95 18.17 41.77
CA GLY A 7 73.08 17.63 40.40
C GLY A 7 73.29 18.72 39.35
N ALA A 8 74.50 19.20 39.06
CA ALA A 8 75.63 18.56 38.38
C ALA A 8 75.35 18.18 36.91
N GLY A 9 76.18 18.71 36.00
CA GLY A 9 76.45 18.08 34.70
C GLY A 9 76.17 18.95 33.48
N GLN A 10 77.11 19.84 33.13
CA GLN A 10 77.31 20.23 31.74
C GLN A 10 77.87 19.04 30.96
N ALA A 11 77.40 18.77 29.75
CA ALA A 11 78.22 18.12 28.71
C ALA A 11 77.55 18.06 27.32
N TRP A 12 78.15 18.82 26.40
CA TRP A 12 78.44 18.51 25.00
C TRP A 12 77.31 18.33 23.98
N ALA A 13 77.36 19.20 22.97
CA ALA A 13 76.67 19.06 21.70
C ALA A 13 77.44 18.07 20.81
N ASP A 14 76.79 16.96 20.46
CA ASP A 14 77.18 16.10 19.35
C ASP A 14 76.09 16.19 18.27
N ASP A 15 76.42 16.90 17.19
CA ASP A 15 75.60 17.04 15.98
C ASP A 15 75.78 15.76 15.14
N ALA A 16 75.02 14.71 15.46
CA ALA A 16 75.02 13.45 14.74
C ALA A 16 73.90 13.43 13.68
N SER A 17 74.28 13.23 12.41
CA SER A 17 73.33 13.02 11.31
C SER A 17 72.34 11.89 11.63
N PRO A 18 71.04 12.03 11.28
CA PRO A 18 70.06 10.98 11.58
C PRO A 18 70.44 9.66 10.87
N PRO A 19 70.29 8.51 11.54
CA PRO A 19 70.66 7.22 10.97
C PRO A 19 69.78 6.89 9.76
N ALA A 20 70.39 6.29 8.73
CA ALA A 20 69.68 5.82 7.55
C ALA A 20 68.55 4.84 7.95
N PRO A 21 67.36 4.91 7.31
CA PRO A 21 66.28 3.99 7.63
C PRO A 21 66.71 2.54 7.37
N PRO A 22 66.30 1.59 8.23
CA PRO A 22 66.64 0.19 8.05
C PRO A 22 66.09 -0.33 6.71
N PRO A 23 66.77 -1.28 6.05
CA PRO A 23 66.23 -1.90 4.83
C PRO A 23 64.87 -2.51 5.16
N MET A 24 63.84 -2.09 4.42
CA MET A 24 62.51 -2.67 4.51
C MET A 24 62.65 -4.16 4.15
N GLN A 25 62.48 -5.03 5.15
CA GLN A 25 62.33 -6.45 4.89
C GLN A 25 61.02 -6.62 4.11
N GLU A 26 61.12 -7.08 2.86
CA GLU A 26 59.96 -7.45 2.07
C GLU A 26 59.19 -8.53 2.83
N GLN A 27 58.01 -8.16 3.32
CA GLN A 27 57.09 -9.11 3.92
C GLN A 27 56.68 -10.11 2.82
N PRO A 28 56.87 -11.43 3.01
CA PRO A 28 56.52 -12.40 1.98
C PRO A 28 55.02 -12.29 1.64
N PRO A 29 54.65 -12.46 0.36
CA PRO A 29 53.28 -12.29 -0.08
C PRO A 29 52.34 -13.26 0.68
N PRO A 30 51.10 -12.84 1.01
CA PRO A 30 50.12 -13.73 1.62
C PRO A 30 49.95 -14.98 0.76
N ALA A 31 50.01 -16.16 1.38
CA ALA A 31 49.78 -17.41 0.68
C ALA A 31 48.40 -17.40 -0.02
N PRO A 32 48.27 -17.95 -1.23
CA PRO A 32 46.98 -18.06 -1.90
C PRO A 32 45.97 -18.75 -0.99
N GLN A 33 44.91 -18.03 -0.61
CA GLN A 33 43.80 -18.62 0.14
C GLN A 33 43.15 -19.69 -0.74
N ALA A 34 43.09 -20.92 -0.24
CA ALA A 34 42.37 -21.99 -0.91
C ALA A 34 40.90 -21.57 -1.09
N PRO A 35 40.28 -21.84 -2.25
CA PRO A 35 38.87 -21.57 -2.44
C PRO A 35 38.06 -22.33 -1.38
N PRO A 36 37.06 -21.69 -0.76
CA PRO A 36 36.24 -22.35 0.25
C PRO A 36 35.58 -23.61 -0.35
N PRO A 37 35.50 -24.72 0.41
CA PRO A 37 34.94 -25.98 -0.07
C PRO A 37 33.52 -25.75 -0.61
N PRO A 38 33.18 -26.26 -1.81
CA PRO A 38 31.84 -26.12 -2.36
C PRO A 38 30.88 -26.99 -1.54
N GLY A 39 30.04 -26.33 -0.75
CA GLY A 39 28.90 -26.98 -0.09
C GLY A 39 28.87 -26.83 1.42
N PHE A 40 28.56 -25.62 1.91
CA PHE A 40 27.66 -25.46 3.05
C PHE A 40 27.13 -24.02 3.14
N TYR A 41 26.63 -23.47 2.03
CA TYR A 41 25.57 -22.47 2.16
C TYR A 41 24.28 -23.25 2.36
N GLY A 42 24.11 -23.76 3.58
CA GLY A 42 22.79 -24.07 4.12
C GLY A 42 22.05 -22.74 4.19
N GLY A 43 21.49 -22.33 3.06
CA GLY A 43 20.50 -21.29 3.02
C GLY A 43 19.41 -21.76 3.95
N TYR A 44 19.31 -21.15 5.12
CA TYR A 44 18.00 -20.95 5.71
C TYR A 44 17.22 -20.18 4.63
N ALA A 45 16.56 -20.93 3.75
CA ALA A 45 15.49 -20.38 2.95
C ALA A 45 14.55 -19.80 4.00
N ALA A 46 14.55 -18.46 4.11
CA ALA A 46 13.54 -17.78 4.89
C ALA A 46 12.20 -18.44 4.50
N PRO A 47 11.40 -18.91 5.48
CA PRO A 47 10.21 -19.69 5.17
C PRO A 47 9.43 -18.91 4.12
N ALA A 48 9.20 -19.55 2.97
CA ALA A 48 8.58 -18.92 1.82
C ALA A 48 7.36 -18.16 2.32
N ALA A 49 7.41 -16.83 2.21
CA ALA A 49 6.44 -15.97 2.85
C ALA A 49 5.06 -16.29 2.26
N GLY A 50 4.21 -16.99 3.04
CA GLY A 50 2.91 -17.50 2.55
C GLY A 50 1.99 -16.39 2.04
N PRO A 51 0.87 -16.65 1.37
CA PRO A 51 0.04 -15.59 0.78
C PRO A 51 -0.35 -14.47 1.78
N LYS A 52 -0.27 -13.18 1.40
CA LYS A 52 -0.66 -12.04 2.27
C LYS A 52 -2.09 -12.18 2.81
N VAL A 53 -2.97 -12.74 1.98
CA VAL A 53 -4.38 -12.96 2.28
C VAL A 53 -4.71 -14.41 1.95
N LEU A 54 -5.31 -15.11 2.91
CA LEU A 54 -5.85 -16.45 2.73
C LEU A 54 -7.38 -16.41 2.79
N PRO A 55 -8.07 -17.13 1.90
CA PRO A 55 -9.50 -17.36 2.06
C PRO A 55 -9.71 -18.18 3.34
N TRP A 56 -10.73 -17.81 4.10
CA TRP A 56 -11.07 -18.47 5.35
C TRP A 56 -12.57 -18.57 5.47
N ARG A 57 -13.04 -19.73 5.92
CA ARG A 57 -14.46 -19.93 6.26
C ARG A 57 -14.63 -20.05 7.75
N GLU A 58 -15.80 -19.62 8.21
CA GLU A 58 -16.20 -19.77 9.60
C GLU A 58 -16.09 -21.24 10.02
N GLY A 59 -15.29 -21.51 11.06
CA GLY A 59 -15.02 -22.86 11.56
C GLY A 59 -13.72 -23.51 11.05
N GLU A 60 -13.01 -22.92 10.09
CA GLU A 60 -11.68 -23.39 9.71
C GLU A 60 -10.64 -22.92 10.75
N PRO A 61 -9.64 -23.76 11.10
CA PRO A 61 -8.60 -23.35 12.06
C PRO A 61 -7.76 -22.21 11.49
N VAL A 62 -7.42 -21.23 12.34
CA VAL A 62 -6.56 -20.11 11.96
C VAL A 62 -5.09 -20.57 11.96
N PRO A 63 -4.37 -20.53 10.83
CA PRO A 63 -2.95 -20.87 10.78
C PRO A 63 -2.11 -19.90 11.64
N PRO A 64 -1.01 -20.37 12.25
CA PRO A 64 -0.11 -19.51 13.00
C PRO A 64 0.41 -18.33 12.17
N GLY A 65 0.42 -17.13 12.73
CA GLY A 65 0.89 -15.90 12.06
C GLY A 65 -0.15 -15.22 11.15
N TYR A 66 -1.43 -15.61 11.27
CA TYR A 66 -2.56 -14.96 10.62
C TYR A 66 -3.62 -14.58 11.65
N HIS A 67 -4.36 -13.50 11.40
CA HIS A 67 -5.56 -13.14 12.14
C HIS A 67 -6.75 -12.94 11.19
N PRO A 68 -7.99 -13.16 11.66
CA PRO A 68 -9.18 -12.86 10.89
C PRO A 68 -9.38 -11.35 10.79
N GLU A 69 -9.58 -10.86 9.57
CA GLU A 69 -9.90 -9.47 9.28
C GLU A 69 -11.19 -9.41 8.45
N THR A 70 -12.12 -8.55 8.87
CA THR A 70 -13.36 -8.28 8.15
C THR A 70 -13.10 -7.26 7.05
N ARG A 71 -13.30 -7.65 5.78
CA ARG A 71 -13.07 -6.77 4.63
C ARG A 71 -14.30 -6.64 3.74
N VAL A 72 -14.50 -5.44 3.22
CA VAL A 72 -15.50 -5.14 2.19
C VAL A 72 -15.17 -5.91 0.90
N ARG A 73 -16.19 -6.34 0.15
CA ARG A 73 -16.02 -7.05 -1.11
C ARG A 73 -15.71 -6.06 -2.23
N LYS A 74 -14.49 -5.52 -2.24
CA LYS A 74 -14.04 -4.46 -3.17
C LYS A 74 -14.45 -4.69 -4.63
N GLY A 75 -14.32 -5.91 -5.14
CA GLY A 75 -14.71 -6.23 -6.52
C GLY A 75 -16.18 -5.95 -6.83
N LEU A 76 -17.09 -6.37 -5.94
CA LEU A 76 -18.52 -6.11 -6.07
C LEU A 76 -18.87 -4.63 -5.90
N VAL A 77 -18.19 -3.95 -4.96
CA VAL A 77 -18.40 -2.52 -4.74
C VAL A 77 -17.96 -1.71 -5.96
N ILE A 78 -16.79 -2.01 -6.53
CA ILE A 78 -16.26 -1.28 -7.69
C ILE A 78 -17.15 -1.53 -8.90
N SER A 79 -17.46 -2.80 -9.22
CA SER A 79 -18.30 -3.11 -10.38
C SER A 79 -19.71 -2.56 -10.22
N GLY A 80 -20.32 -2.74 -9.04
CA GLY A 80 -21.64 -2.22 -8.72
C GLY A 80 -21.69 -0.70 -8.79
N ALA A 81 -20.71 0.01 -8.22
CA ALA A 81 -20.64 1.47 -8.26
C ALA A 81 -20.48 2.00 -9.69
N ILE A 82 -19.66 1.36 -10.53
CA ILE A 82 -19.48 1.76 -11.92
C ILE A 82 -20.78 1.55 -12.71
N VAL A 83 -21.36 0.34 -12.64
CA VAL A 83 -22.57 0.00 -13.41
C VAL A 83 -23.74 0.85 -12.95
N PHE A 84 -24.05 0.83 -11.65
CA PHE A 84 -25.17 1.60 -11.09
C PHE A 84 -24.95 3.10 -11.26
N GLY A 85 -23.79 3.61 -10.87
CA GLY A 85 -23.50 5.04 -10.85
C GLY A 85 -23.49 5.65 -12.25
N THR A 86 -22.90 4.97 -13.24
CA THR A 86 -22.87 5.48 -14.62
C THR A 86 -24.27 5.51 -15.21
N VAL A 87 -25.01 4.41 -15.08
CA VAL A 87 -26.35 4.28 -15.69
C VAL A 87 -27.30 5.28 -15.04
N TYR A 88 -27.38 5.29 -13.71
CA TYR A 88 -28.24 6.22 -12.98
C TYR A 88 -27.89 7.69 -13.26
N LEU A 89 -26.61 8.03 -13.43
CA LEU A 89 -26.21 9.39 -13.80
C LEU A 89 -26.82 9.80 -15.15
N PHE A 90 -26.74 8.94 -16.17
CA PHE A 90 -27.35 9.23 -17.47
C PHE A 90 -28.87 9.24 -17.40
N THR A 91 -29.49 8.35 -16.61
CA THR A 91 -30.94 8.36 -16.35
C THR A 91 -31.39 9.69 -15.73
N ALA A 92 -30.68 10.18 -14.72
CA ALA A 92 -30.99 11.44 -14.05
C ALA A 92 -30.81 12.65 -14.98
N ILE A 93 -29.77 12.64 -15.83
CA ILE A 93 -29.57 13.68 -16.86
C ILE A 93 -30.73 13.66 -17.87
N GLY A 94 -31.10 12.47 -18.36
CA GLY A 94 -32.22 12.32 -19.30
C GLY A 94 -33.55 12.77 -18.70
N GLY A 95 -33.82 12.41 -17.44
CA GLY A 95 -34.98 12.90 -16.69
C GLY A 95 -34.96 14.42 -16.51
N GLY A 96 -33.79 15.00 -16.23
CA GLY A 96 -33.60 16.45 -16.12
C GLY A 96 -33.91 17.18 -17.43
N ASP A 97 -33.41 16.70 -18.57
CA ASP A 97 -33.70 17.29 -19.89
C ASP A 97 -35.18 17.17 -20.24
N ALA A 98 -35.81 16.01 -19.99
CA ALA A 98 -37.23 15.81 -20.22
C ALA A 98 -38.10 16.74 -19.36
N VAL A 99 -37.78 16.88 -18.07
CA VAL A 99 -38.47 17.81 -17.17
C VAL A 99 -38.28 19.26 -17.63
N TYR A 100 -37.07 19.63 -18.04
CA TYR A 100 -36.78 20.97 -18.57
C TYR A 100 -37.60 21.29 -19.83
N ARG A 101 -37.87 20.29 -20.68
CA ARG A 101 -38.73 20.40 -21.87
C ARG A 101 -40.24 20.37 -21.57
N GLY A 102 -40.64 20.24 -20.31
CA GLY A 102 -42.04 20.27 -19.88
C GLY A 102 -42.66 18.90 -19.57
N SER A 103 -41.90 17.81 -19.67
CA SER A 103 -42.40 16.45 -19.40
C SER A 103 -42.21 16.07 -17.93
N SER A 104 -43.05 16.63 -17.05
CA SER A 104 -42.92 16.47 -15.60
C SER A 104 -43.01 15.02 -15.10
N GLY A 105 -43.66 14.11 -15.86
CA GLY A 105 -43.74 12.69 -15.50
C GLY A 105 -42.37 11.99 -15.48
N TYR A 106 -41.38 12.52 -16.20
CA TYR A 106 -40.00 12.01 -16.19
C TYR A 106 -39.22 12.41 -14.92
N ALA A 107 -39.79 13.23 -14.04
CA ALA A 107 -39.18 13.52 -12.73
C ALA A 107 -39.01 12.25 -11.87
N ALA A 108 -39.78 11.20 -12.14
CA ALA A 108 -39.60 9.91 -11.50
C ALA A 108 -38.20 9.32 -11.73
N LEU A 109 -37.51 9.64 -12.84
CA LEU A 109 -36.15 9.18 -13.14
C LEU A 109 -35.08 9.65 -12.15
N PHE A 110 -35.37 10.63 -11.29
CA PHE A 110 -34.50 10.99 -10.16
C PHE A 110 -34.56 9.99 -8.99
N VAL A 111 -35.47 9.02 -9.03
CA VAL A 111 -35.50 7.92 -8.07
C VAL A 111 -34.75 6.73 -8.68
N PRO A 112 -33.58 6.34 -8.15
CA PRO A 112 -32.83 5.23 -8.71
C PRO A 112 -33.60 3.91 -8.60
N CYS A 113 -33.36 3.00 -9.53
CA CYS A 113 -33.98 1.68 -9.68
C CYS A 113 -35.50 1.69 -9.92
N VAL A 114 -36.27 2.49 -9.18
CA VAL A 114 -37.73 2.53 -9.22
C VAL A 114 -38.24 3.54 -10.25
N GLY A 115 -37.50 4.63 -10.46
CA GLY A 115 -37.85 5.71 -11.37
C GLY A 115 -38.18 5.28 -12.79
N PRO A 116 -37.37 4.42 -13.44
CA PRO A 116 -37.66 3.95 -14.80
C PRO A 116 -39.01 3.24 -14.90
N PHE A 117 -39.37 2.41 -13.91
CA PHE A 117 -40.65 1.70 -13.88
C PHE A 117 -41.82 2.62 -13.54
N LEU A 118 -41.63 3.62 -12.67
CA LEU A 118 -42.65 4.64 -12.43
C LEU A 118 -42.89 5.48 -13.67
N THR A 119 -41.84 5.80 -14.42
CA THR A 119 -41.95 6.56 -15.67
C THR A 119 -42.74 5.73 -16.70
N LEU A 120 -42.43 4.43 -16.85
CA LEU A 120 -43.22 3.47 -17.65
C LEU A 120 -44.70 3.44 -17.24
N ALA A 121 -45.00 3.53 -15.95
CA ALA A 121 -46.37 3.44 -15.45
C ALA A 121 -47.17 4.75 -15.54
N THR A 122 -46.49 5.91 -15.68
CA THR A 122 -47.12 7.23 -15.52
C THR A 122 -46.98 8.14 -16.74
N THR A 123 -46.19 7.76 -17.73
CA THR A 123 -45.98 8.54 -18.95
C THR A 123 -46.23 7.72 -20.20
N GLN A 124 -46.65 8.36 -21.27
CA GLN A 124 -46.73 7.74 -22.60
C GLN A 124 -45.36 7.86 -23.26
N GLN A 125 -44.89 6.75 -23.81
CA GLN A 125 -43.58 6.62 -24.44
C GLN A 125 -43.72 5.91 -25.78
N ASP A 126 -42.78 6.15 -26.67
CA ASP A 126 -42.63 5.33 -27.86
C ASP A 126 -41.98 3.97 -27.51
N ASP A 127 -42.04 3.01 -28.44
CA ASP A 127 -41.53 1.65 -28.21
C ASP A 127 -40.05 1.62 -27.81
N LEU A 128 -39.23 2.51 -28.40
CA LEU A 128 -37.80 2.60 -28.13
C LEU A 128 -37.53 3.13 -26.72
N GLU A 129 -38.28 4.15 -26.28
CA GLU A 129 -38.18 4.70 -24.93
C GLU A 129 -38.67 3.69 -23.89
N THR A 130 -39.75 2.98 -24.20
CA THR A 130 -40.28 1.88 -23.36
C THR A 130 -39.21 0.81 -23.15
N MET A 131 -38.60 0.32 -24.24
CA MET A 131 -37.50 -0.65 -24.14
C MET A 131 -36.30 -0.08 -23.38
N GLY A 132 -35.95 1.18 -23.65
CA GLY A 132 -34.87 1.90 -22.98
C GLY A 132 -35.06 1.94 -21.46
N LEU A 133 -36.25 2.31 -20.99
CA LEU A 133 -36.58 2.38 -19.56
C LEU A 133 -36.60 1.01 -18.88
N VAL A 134 -37.07 -0.04 -19.57
CA VAL A 134 -37.02 -1.41 -19.05
C VAL A 134 -35.56 -1.85 -18.87
N LEU A 135 -34.73 -1.66 -19.90
CA LEU A 135 -33.31 -2.00 -19.83
C LEU A 135 -32.59 -1.18 -18.77
N ASP A 136 -32.88 0.12 -18.69
CA ASP A 136 -32.31 1.03 -17.71
C ASP A 136 -32.61 0.56 -16.28
N GLY A 137 -33.88 0.28 -15.96
CA GLY A 137 -34.28 -0.23 -14.65
C GLY A 137 -33.61 -1.56 -14.29
N LEU A 138 -33.51 -2.50 -15.22
CA LEU A 138 -32.85 -3.80 -15.00
C LEU A 138 -31.35 -3.66 -14.75
N VAL A 139 -30.66 -2.78 -15.50
CA VAL A 139 -29.23 -2.55 -15.33
C VAL A 139 -28.98 -1.83 -14.00
N GLN A 140 -29.81 -0.85 -13.62
CA GLN A 140 -29.71 -0.21 -12.31
C GLN A 140 -29.91 -1.20 -11.16
N ILE A 141 -30.91 -2.07 -11.23
CA ILE A 141 -31.13 -3.14 -10.24
C ILE A 141 -29.92 -4.08 -10.17
N THR A 142 -29.35 -4.45 -11.33
CA THR A 142 -28.15 -5.30 -11.38
C THR A 142 -26.95 -4.62 -10.72
N GLY A 143 -26.69 -3.35 -11.02
CA GLY A 143 -25.63 -2.57 -10.38
C GLY A 143 -25.83 -2.43 -8.87
N ALA A 144 -27.06 -2.15 -8.43
CA ALA A 144 -27.42 -2.08 -7.02
C ALA A 144 -27.25 -3.43 -6.31
N ALA A 145 -27.61 -4.53 -6.96
CA ALA A 145 -27.45 -5.89 -6.45
C ALA A 145 -25.97 -6.32 -6.33
N LEU A 146 -25.06 -5.70 -7.10
CA LEU A 146 -23.62 -5.87 -6.90
C LEU A 146 -23.11 -4.96 -5.76
N LEU A 147 -23.51 -3.69 -5.78
CA LEU A 147 -23.01 -2.66 -4.87
C LEU A 147 -23.42 -2.92 -3.41
N LEU A 148 -24.72 -3.16 -3.17
CA LEU A 148 -25.26 -3.25 -1.80
C LEU A 148 -24.71 -4.45 -1.03
N PRO A 149 -24.73 -5.70 -1.54
CA PRO A 149 -24.06 -6.81 -0.85
C PRO A 149 -22.55 -6.61 -0.75
N GLY A 150 -21.95 -5.92 -1.73
CA GLY A 150 -20.53 -5.58 -1.70
C GLY A 150 -20.14 -4.76 -0.46
N LEU A 151 -21.00 -3.81 -0.07
CA LEU A 151 -20.85 -2.92 1.07
C LEU A 151 -21.34 -3.53 2.39
N LEU A 152 -22.51 -4.18 2.35
CA LEU A 152 -23.23 -4.62 3.55
C LEU A 152 -22.86 -6.03 4.03
N VAL A 153 -22.35 -6.89 3.13
CA VAL A 153 -21.98 -8.28 3.45
C VAL A 153 -20.47 -8.44 3.37
N PRO A 154 -19.74 -8.09 4.44
CA PRO A 154 -18.30 -8.22 4.44
C PRO A 154 -17.88 -9.69 4.30
N LYS A 155 -16.63 -9.90 3.87
CA LYS A 155 -15.98 -11.21 3.88
C LYS A 155 -14.91 -11.24 4.95
N THR A 156 -14.86 -12.32 5.72
CA THR A 156 -13.74 -12.58 6.63
C THR A 156 -12.62 -13.22 5.83
N VAL A 157 -11.42 -12.69 5.95
CA VAL A 157 -10.22 -13.26 5.34
C VAL A 157 -9.11 -13.31 6.39
N LEU A 158 -8.20 -14.25 6.24
CA LEU A 158 -7.02 -14.32 7.08
C LEU A 158 -5.92 -13.47 6.49
N VAL A 159 -5.32 -12.62 7.32
CA VAL A 159 -4.27 -11.70 6.90
C VAL A 159 -3.03 -11.95 7.74
N ARG A 160 -1.89 -12.00 7.04
CA ARG A 160 -0.60 -12.34 7.63
C ARG A 160 -0.10 -11.22 8.54
N ASP A 161 0.25 -11.54 9.78
CA ASP A 161 0.55 -10.55 10.83
C ASP A 161 1.71 -9.60 10.50
N ASP A 162 2.67 -10.07 9.71
CA ASP A 162 3.90 -9.37 9.33
C ASP A 162 3.74 -8.38 8.16
N VAL A 163 2.66 -8.50 7.37
CA VAL A 163 2.34 -7.58 6.25
C VAL A 163 1.14 -6.69 6.59
N SER A 164 0.46 -6.96 7.69
CA SER A 164 -0.77 -6.24 8.07
C SER A 164 -0.52 -4.91 8.76
N LYS A 165 0.69 -4.68 9.27
CA LYS A 165 1.02 -3.45 10.01
C LYS A 165 1.68 -2.44 9.06
N PRO A 166 0.96 -1.40 8.60
CA PRO A 166 1.60 -0.29 7.93
C PRO A 166 2.55 0.37 8.94
N ILE A 167 3.85 0.23 8.70
CA ILE A 167 4.87 0.94 9.47
C ILE A 167 5.11 2.25 8.73
N VAL A 168 4.83 3.36 9.40
CA VAL A 168 5.20 4.70 8.96
C VAL A 168 6.22 5.22 9.97
N LEU A 169 7.44 5.44 9.50
CA LEU A 169 8.51 6.01 10.31
C LEU A 169 8.71 7.47 9.89
N PRO A 170 8.84 8.39 10.85
CA PRO A 170 9.30 9.74 10.56
C PRO A 170 10.75 9.67 10.08
N ALA A 171 11.00 10.17 8.88
CA ALA A 171 12.33 10.31 8.31
C ALA A 171 12.69 11.81 8.28
N PRO A 172 13.82 12.23 8.86
CA PRO A 172 14.26 13.61 8.73
C PRO A 172 14.51 13.94 7.25
N MET A 173 13.97 15.05 6.78
CA MET A 173 14.16 15.55 5.40
C MET A 173 14.70 16.97 5.49
N ALA A 174 15.83 17.27 4.84
CA ALA A 174 16.38 18.63 4.81
C ALA A 174 16.11 19.25 3.43
N PHE A 175 15.59 20.49 3.41
CA PHE A 175 15.29 21.27 2.20
C PHE A 175 16.30 22.42 1.98
N GLY A 176 17.56 22.25 2.40
CA GLY A 176 18.61 23.26 2.26
C GLY A 176 19.35 23.60 3.57
N PRO A 177 20.34 24.51 3.52
CA PRO A 177 21.39 24.69 4.55
C PRO A 177 20.95 25.08 5.98
N SER A 178 19.65 25.26 6.22
CA SER A 178 19.11 25.65 7.53
C SER A 178 17.63 25.24 7.70
N SER A 179 17.22 24.13 7.07
CA SER A 179 15.82 23.67 7.13
C SER A 179 15.71 22.27 7.72
N ALA A 180 14.73 22.08 8.61
CA ALA A 180 14.31 20.79 9.10
C ALA A 180 12.91 20.50 8.55
N GLY A 181 12.77 19.35 7.91
CA GLY A 181 11.52 18.80 7.42
C GLY A 181 11.35 17.37 7.94
N LEU A 182 10.11 16.89 7.90
CA LEU A 182 9.75 15.56 8.36
C LEU A 182 9.05 14.85 7.20
N GLY A 183 9.75 13.87 6.63
CA GLY A 183 9.20 12.94 5.67
C GLY A 183 8.56 11.76 6.39
N LEU A 184 7.63 11.09 5.71
CA LEU A 184 7.09 9.81 6.16
C LEU A 184 7.61 8.75 5.21
N VAL A 185 8.30 7.75 5.74
CA VAL A 185 8.73 6.57 4.98
C VAL A 185 8.01 5.37 5.55
N GLY A 186 7.40 4.57 4.70
CA GLY A 186 6.66 3.41 5.17
C GLY A 186 6.60 2.27 4.18
N ARG A 187 6.23 1.11 4.72
CA ARG A 187 5.88 -0.09 3.94
C ARG A 187 4.37 -0.26 4.05
N PHE A 188 3.70 -0.27 2.90
CA PHE A 188 2.25 -0.32 2.75
C PHE A 188 1.78 -1.72 2.29
#